data_AF-A0A1Q7VHS1-F1
#
_entry.id   AF-A0A1Q7VHS1-F1
#
_cell.length_a   1.000
_cell.length_b   1.000
_cell.length_c   1.000
_cell.angle_alpha   90.00
_cell.angle_beta   90.00
_cell.angle_gamma   90.00
#
_symmetry.space_group_name_H-M   'P 1'
#
loop_
_entity.id
_entity.type
_entity.pdbx_description
1 polymer ?
#
loop_
_entity_poly.entity_id
_entity_poly.type
_entity_poly.pdbx_seq_one_letter_code
_entity_poly.pdbx_strand_id
1 'polypeptide(L)'
;MSDKLLTTREASTFLRVSEASVRRWADAGILTGSRVGRRGARRFREADLLQFMQPGNRRPTPGAAAARAVVIQGMAVALGSHLVSFYSSDAGRLRVPVPFLRDGILAGQACLMFVTAPLRELYLEALSAEQVNVDAAISAGLLTFMSTRQESVAGWIADCERHVANAVRDHPGPVRFLGETVTALQSLGSVQELLSLEQQLAPVVRRLPVVMLCPYDVRTFDGLTIVEALKLHFDTYSYQLAYFLS
;
A
#
# COMPACT_ATOMS: atom_id res chain seq x y z
N MET A 1 7.56 -38.43 6.64
CA MET A 1 7.22 -38.00 8.01
C MET A 1 5.89 -37.26 7.95
N SER A 2 4.93 -37.59 8.82
CA SER A 2 3.59 -37.01 8.77
C SER A 2 3.65 -35.53 9.15
N ASP A 3 3.24 -34.64 8.25
CA ASP A 3 3.28 -33.18 8.44
C ASP A 3 2.21 -32.80 9.48
N LYS A 4 2.63 -32.70 10.74
CA LYS A 4 1.71 -32.51 11.88
C LYS A 4 1.00 -31.16 11.74
N LEU A 5 -0.32 -31.21 11.66
CA LEU A 5 -1.18 -30.02 11.60
C LEU A 5 -1.52 -29.52 13.01
N LEU A 6 -0.98 -28.37 13.36
CA LEU A 6 -1.14 -27.69 14.64
C LEU A 6 -2.45 -26.90 14.70
N THR A 7 -3.09 -26.88 15.86
CA THR A 7 -4.24 -26.03 16.17
C THR A 7 -3.83 -24.57 16.36
N THR A 8 -4.80 -23.64 16.39
CA THR A 8 -4.54 -22.22 16.72
C THR A 8 -3.80 -22.05 18.05
N ARG A 9 -4.16 -22.84 19.07
CA ARG A 9 -3.53 -22.80 20.39
C ARG A 9 -2.09 -23.31 20.35
N GLU A 10 -1.84 -24.40 19.64
CA GLU A 10 -0.48 -24.93 19.48
C GLU A 10 0.39 -23.96 18.67
N ALA A 11 -0.14 -23.37 17.60
CA ALA A 11 0.55 -22.34 16.82
C ALA A 11 0.85 -21.08 17.65
N SER A 12 -0.06 -20.66 18.52
CA SER A 12 0.18 -19.50 19.39
C SER A 12 1.26 -19.77 20.43
N THR A 13 1.29 -20.98 21.00
CA THR A 13 2.37 -21.41 21.89
C THR A 13 3.71 -21.48 21.15
N PHE A 14 3.71 -22.03 19.93
CA PHE A 14 4.90 -22.15 19.10
C PHE A 14 5.50 -20.79 18.76
N LEU A 15 4.67 -19.85 18.33
CA LEU A 15 5.08 -18.48 17.96
C LEU A 15 5.22 -17.53 19.16
N ARG A 16 4.91 -17.98 20.39
CA ARG A 16 4.94 -17.19 21.63
C ARG A 16 4.08 -15.92 21.57
N VAL A 17 2.86 -16.04 21.05
CA VAL A 17 1.89 -14.94 20.90
C VAL A 17 0.50 -15.37 21.40
N SER A 18 -0.47 -14.46 21.38
CA SER A 18 -1.86 -14.80 21.69
C SER A 18 -2.56 -15.53 20.53
N GLU A 19 -3.54 -16.38 20.83
CA GLU A 19 -4.40 -17.01 19.81
C GLU A 19 -5.11 -15.97 18.93
N ALA A 20 -5.46 -14.81 19.49
CA ALA A 20 -6.07 -13.72 18.75
C ALA A 20 -5.13 -13.17 17.66
N SER A 21 -3.83 -13.07 17.94
CA SER A 21 -2.83 -12.68 16.93
C SER A 21 -2.68 -13.74 15.84
N VAL A 22 -2.63 -15.03 16.18
CA VAL A 22 -2.61 -16.12 15.19
C VAL A 22 -3.84 -16.11 14.29
N ARG A 23 -5.04 -15.90 14.85
CA ARG A 23 -6.28 -15.79 14.07
C ARG A 23 -6.25 -14.59 13.13
N ARG A 24 -5.85 -13.41 13.64
CA ARG A 24 -5.72 -12.19 12.83
C ARG A 24 -4.75 -12.38 11.67
N TRP A 25 -3.59 -12.98 11.92
CA TRP A 25 -2.61 -13.25 10.87
C TRP A 25 -3.09 -14.27 9.85
N ALA A 26 -3.77 -15.33 10.29
CA ALA A 26 -4.37 -16.31 9.39
C ALA A 26 -5.49 -15.70 8.53
N ASP A 27 -6.35 -14.87 9.12
CA ASP A 27 -7.46 -14.21 8.42
C ASP A 27 -6.95 -13.14 7.43
N ALA A 28 -5.85 -12.47 7.77
CA ALA A 28 -5.13 -11.56 6.89
C ALA A 28 -4.26 -12.28 5.83
N GLY A 29 -4.13 -13.62 5.89
CA GLY A 29 -3.26 -14.39 4.99
C GLY A 29 -1.75 -14.19 5.22
N ILE A 30 -1.38 -13.54 6.32
CA ILE A 30 0.00 -13.28 6.76
C ILE A 30 0.67 -14.57 7.27
N LEU A 31 -0.13 -15.43 7.92
CA LEU A 31 0.30 -16.75 8.37
C LEU A 31 -0.48 -17.83 7.63
N THR A 32 0.23 -18.69 6.89
CA THR A 32 -0.39 -19.78 6.12
C THR A 32 -1.13 -20.74 7.05
N GLY A 33 -2.43 -20.87 6.83
CA GLY A 33 -3.30 -21.79 7.57
C GLY A 33 -4.35 -22.40 6.66
N SER A 34 -4.70 -23.65 6.92
CA SER A 34 -5.78 -24.36 6.23
C SER A 34 -6.99 -24.51 7.15
N ARG A 35 -8.18 -24.70 6.56
CA ARG A 35 -9.39 -25.05 7.31
C ARG A 35 -9.69 -26.53 7.10
N VAL A 36 -9.78 -27.30 8.18
CA VAL A 36 -9.94 -28.75 8.13
C VAL A 36 -11.21 -29.16 8.89
N GLY A 37 -11.94 -30.11 8.30
CA GLY A 37 -13.16 -30.70 8.86
C GLY A 37 -14.42 -29.86 8.68
N ARG A 38 -15.58 -30.44 9.05
CA ARG A 38 -16.91 -29.85 8.83
C ARG A 38 -17.15 -28.51 9.53
N ARG A 39 -16.41 -28.21 10.60
CA ARG A 39 -16.49 -26.93 11.33
C ARG A 39 -15.45 -25.90 10.87
N GLY A 40 -14.67 -26.21 9.82
CA GLY A 40 -13.69 -25.29 9.24
C GLY A 40 -12.59 -24.86 10.23
N ALA A 41 -12.13 -25.77 11.08
CA ALA A 41 -11.17 -25.46 12.13
C ALA A 41 -9.79 -25.12 11.52
N ARG A 42 -9.17 -24.04 12.00
CA ARG A 42 -7.85 -23.59 11.51
C ARG A 42 -6.76 -24.61 11.88
N ARG A 43 -5.88 -24.90 10.93
CA ARG A 43 -4.75 -25.82 11.05
C ARG A 43 -3.51 -25.22 10.39
N PHE A 44 -2.37 -25.33 11.06
CA PHE A 44 -1.10 -24.73 10.66
C PHE A 44 -0.05 -25.82 10.54
N ARG A 45 0.76 -25.80 9.48
CA ARG A 45 1.92 -26.70 9.39
C ARG A 45 3.07 -26.11 10.18
N GLU A 46 3.82 -26.97 10.87
CA GLU A 46 5.00 -26.52 11.63
C GLU A 46 6.04 -25.84 10.74
N ALA A 47 6.24 -26.34 9.50
CA ALA A 47 7.12 -25.72 8.51
C ALA A 47 6.71 -24.27 8.18
N ASP A 48 5.40 -23.99 8.08
CA ASP A 48 4.89 -22.65 7.81
C ASP A 48 5.12 -21.71 9.01
N LEU A 49 5.01 -22.23 10.24
CA LEU A 49 5.32 -21.46 11.46
C LEU A 49 6.82 -21.16 11.57
N LEU A 50 7.67 -22.14 11.28
CA LEU A 50 9.13 -21.96 11.25
C LEU A 50 9.55 -20.94 10.19
N GLN A 51 8.96 -21.00 8.99
CA GLN A 51 9.18 -20.01 7.94
C GLN A 51 8.70 -18.63 8.37
N PHE A 52 7.55 -18.53 9.04
CA PHE A 52 7.01 -17.29 9.56
C PHE A 52 7.93 -16.62 10.60
N MET A 53 8.74 -17.40 11.31
CA MET A 53 9.73 -16.90 12.28
C MET A 53 11.05 -16.46 11.65
N GLN A 54 11.32 -16.79 10.37
CA GLN A 54 12.56 -16.39 9.72
C GLN A 54 12.48 -14.92 9.25
N PRO A 55 13.41 -14.05 9.69
CA PRO A 55 13.45 -12.67 9.20
C PRO A 55 13.74 -12.66 7.70
N GLY A 56 12.84 -12.04 6.92
CA GLY A 56 13.08 -11.71 5.51
C GLY A 56 12.51 -12.67 4.46
N ASN A 57 11.73 -13.69 4.80
CA ASN A 57 11.18 -14.64 3.81
C ASN A 57 9.65 -14.79 3.87
N ARG A 58 8.94 -13.67 3.70
CA ARG A 58 7.52 -13.69 3.31
C ARG A 58 7.40 -14.16 1.87
N ARG A 59 7.36 -15.47 1.64
CA ARG A 59 6.99 -16.02 0.33
C ARG A 59 5.49 -16.31 0.32
N PRO A 60 4.67 -15.58 -0.47
CA PRO A 60 3.29 -15.96 -0.67
C PRO A 60 3.22 -17.34 -1.35
N THR A 61 2.30 -18.19 -0.89
CA THR A 61 2.00 -19.47 -1.53
C THR A 61 1.51 -19.21 -2.97
N PRO A 62 2.07 -19.88 -4.00
CA PRO A 62 1.66 -19.65 -5.38
C PRO A 62 0.31 -20.33 -5.63
N GLY A 63 -0.69 -19.53 -6.03
CA GLY A 63 -1.99 -20.03 -6.48
C GLY A 63 -3.17 -19.07 -6.27
N ALA A 64 -3.12 -18.23 -5.24
CA ALA A 64 -4.17 -17.24 -4.95
C ALA A 64 -3.64 -15.80 -4.75
N ALA A 65 -2.31 -15.61 -4.75
CA ALA A 65 -1.63 -14.37 -4.38
C ALA A 65 -1.56 -13.31 -5.48
N ALA A 66 -1.71 -13.68 -6.75
CA ALA A 66 -1.57 -12.74 -7.88
C ALA A 66 -2.62 -11.61 -7.87
N ALA A 67 -3.78 -11.84 -7.25
CA ALA A 67 -4.84 -10.83 -7.12
C ALA A 67 -4.76 -9.98 -5.84
N ARG A 68 -3.78 -10.23 -4.93
CA ARG A 68 -3.73 -9.60 -3.60
C ARG A 68 -2.43 -8.82 -3.33
N ALA A 69 -1.63 -8.57 -4.35
CA ALA A 69 -0.43 -7.77 -4.23
C ALA A 69 -0.12 -7.03 -5.54
N VAL A 70 0.64 -5.94 -5.43
CA VAL A 70 1.28 -5.26 -6.56
C VAL A 70 2.80 -5.36 -6.40
N VAL A 71 3.53 -5.31 -7.51
CA VAL A 71 5.01 -5.32 -7.45
C VAL A 71 5.50 -3.87 -7.41
N ILE A 72 6.39 -3.59 -6.44
CA ILE A 72 7.13 -2.32 -6.32
C ILE A 72 8.60 -2.66 -6.09
N GLN A 73 9.49 -2.24 -6.99
CA GLN A 73 10.94 -2.48 -6.86
C GLN A 73 11.27 -3.97 -6.59
N GLY A 74 10.58 -4.88 -7.29
CA GLY A 74 10.74 -6.34 -7.12
C GLY A 74 10.09 -6.94 -5.86
N MET A 75 9.49 -6.13 -5.00
CA MET A 75 8.79 -6.57 -3.79
C MET A 75 7.30 -6.77 -4.06
N ALA A 76 6.74 -7.89 -3.63
CA ALA A 76 5.29 -8.12 -3.64
C ALA A 76 4.65 -7.40 -2.45
N VAL A 77 4.02 -6.25 -2.73
CA VAL A 77 3.36 -5.40 -1.74
C VAL A 77 1.89 -5.77 -1.66
N ALA A 78 1.44 -6.17 -0.47
CA ALA A 78 0.06 -6.58 -0.24
C ALA A 78 -0.93 -5.42 -0.43
N LEU A 79 -2.11 -5.70 -0.97
CA LEU A 79 -3.22 -4.75 -0.95
C LEU A 79 -3.58 -4.35 0.50
N GLY A 80 -4.05 -3.12 0.66
CA GLY A 80 -4.28 -2.47 1.94
C GLY A 80 -3.01 -1.92 2.59
N SER A 81 -1.87 -1.89 1.88
CA SER A 81 -0.63 -1.28 2.37
C SER A 81 -0.65 0.24 2.19
N HIS A 82 -0.26 0.94 3.24
CA HIS A 82 -0.03 2.40 3.23
C HIS A 82 1.46 2.69 3.42
N LEU A 83 2.13 3.05 2.32
CA LEU A 83 3.59 3.13 2.22
C LEU A 83 4.07 4.57 2.18
N VAL A 84 5.20 4.82 2.84
CA VAL A 84 5.92 6.09 2.72
C VAL A 84 7.11 5.95 1.78
N SER A 85 7.42 7.01 1.05
CA SER A 85 8.75 7.21 0.47
C SER A 85 9.27 8.59 0.84
N PHE A 86 10.58 8.73 0.97
CA PHE A 86 11.24 10.00 1.28
C PHE A 86 12.15 10.37 0.13
N TYR A 87 12.17 11.64 -0.23
CA TYR A 87 13.06 12.15 -1.27
C TYR A 87 13.67 13.48 -0.88
N SER A 88 14.92 13.68 -1.29
CA SER A 88 15.73 14.88 -1.03
C SER A 88 16.04 15.70 -2.28
N SER A 89 15.59 15.23 -3.45
CA SER A 89 15.81 15.88 -4.75
C SER A 89 14.61 15.68 -5.67
N ASP A 90 14.53 16.49 -6.73
CA ASP A 90 13.43 16.40 -7.69
C ASP A 90 13.50 15.11 -8.52
N ALA A 91 14.71 14.62 -8.82
CA ALA A 91 14.89 13.28 -9.40
C ALA A 91 14.46 12.18 -8.42
N GLY A 92 14.78 12.35 -7.13
CA GLY A 92 14.36 11.44 -6.07
C GLY A 92 12.84 11.35 -5.91
N ARG A 93 12.12 12.46 -6.10
CA ARG A 93 10.64 12.51 -6.09
C ARG A 93 10.03 11.51 -7.08
N LEU A 94 10.65 11.35 -8.24
CA LEU A 94 10.13 10.51 -9.32
C LEU A 94 10.53 9.04 -9.19
N ARG A 95 11.62 8.72 -8.47
CA ARG A 95 12.28 7.41 -8.44
C ARG A 95 11.35 6.24 -8.07
N VAL A 96 10.43 6.43 -7.14
CA VAL A 96 9.48 5.38 -6.71
C VAL A 96 8.10 5.56 -7.34
N PRO A 97 7.51 6.78 -7.35
CA PRO A 97 6.17 6.97 -7.92
C PRO A 97 6.05 6.69 -9.41
N VAL A 98 7.06 7.03 -10.24
CA VAL A 98 6.95 6.87 -11.69
C VAL A 98 6.91 5.39 -12.08
N PRO A 99 7.84 4.51 -11.65
CA PRO A 99 7.71 3.07 -11.87
C PRO A 99 6.44 2.49 -11.25
N PHE A 100 6.02 2.98 -10.08
CA PHE A 100 4.81 2.52 -9.42
C PHE A 100 3.56 2.74 -10.29
N LEU A 101 3.42 3.91 -10.90
CA LEU A 101 2.31 4.25 -11.80
C LEU A 101 2.47 3.56 -13.17
N ARG A 102 3.67 3.61 -13.77
CA ARG A 102 3.99 2.96 -15.06
C ARG A 102 3.61 1.48 -15.04
N ASP A 103 4.08 0.73 -14.04
CA ASP A 103 3.82 -0.70 -13.95
C ASP A 103 2.33 -1.00 -13.75
N GLY A 104 1.60 -0.09 -13.08
CA GLY A 104 0.14 -0.19 -12.96
C GLY A 104 -0.55 0.00 -14.30
N ILE A 105 -0.24 1.08 -15.01
CA ILE A 105 -0.84 1.41 -16.31
C ILE A 105 -0.56 0.30 -17.34
N LEU A 106 0.69 -0.17 -17.42
CA LEU A 106 1.07 -1.26 -18.34
C LEU A 106 0.39 -2.60 -18.01
N ALA A 107 0.05 -2.82 -16.73
CA ALA A 107 -0.68 -3.99 -16.28
C ALA A 107 -2.22 -3.81 -16.35
N GLY A 108 -2.72 -2.67 -16.86
CA GLY A 108 -4.15 -2.36 -16.90
C GLY A 108 -4.78 -2.16 -15.51
N GLN A 109 -3.96 -1.82 -14.50
CA GLN A 109 -4.40 -1.53 -13.14
C GLN A 109 -4.80 -0.06 -13.03
N ALA A 110 -5.87 0.22 -12.28
CA ALA A 110 -6.28 1.60 -12.04
C ALA A 110 -5.22 2.33 -11.19
N CYS A 111 -4.82 3.50 -11.68
CA CYS A 111 -3.89 4.41 -11.05
C CYS A 111 -4.62 5.70 -10.69
N LEU A 112 -4.58 6.07 -9.42
CA LEU A 112 -5.21 7.28 -8.89
C LEU A 112 -4.13 8.20 -8.33
N MET A 113 -4.17 9.47 -8.71
CA MET A 113 -3.23 10.48 -8.23
C MET A 113 -3.96 11.58 -7.47
N PHE A 114 -3.46 11.89 -6.28
CA PHE A 114 -3.77 13.13 -5.56
C PHE A 114 -2.53 14.02 -5.59
N VAL A 115 -2.48 14.89 -6.62
CA VAL A 115 -1.34 15.76 -6.94
C VAL A 115 -1.85 17.10 -7.48
N THR A 116 -1.18 18.20 -7.12
CA THR A 116 -1.42 19.52 -7.72
C THR A 116 -1.16 19.52 -9.22
N ALA A 117 -1.71 20.50 -9.95
CA ALA A 117 -1.51 20.60 -11.40
C ALA A 117 -0.02 20.65 -11.82
N PRO A 118 0.86 21.45 -11.19
CA PRO A 118 2.28 21.46 -11.57
C PRO A 118 2.98 20.12 -11.31
N LEU A 119 2.67 19.44 -10.19
CA LEU A 119 3.23 18.12 -9.91
C LEU A 119 2.65 17.04 -10.84
N ARG A 120 1.40 17.18 -11.25
CA ARG A 120 0.78 16.31 -12.25
C ARG A 120 1.57 16.35 -13.53
N GLU A 121 1.80 17.53 -14.10
CA GLU A 121 2.55 17.72 -15.34
C GLU A 121 3.92 17.04 -15.26
N LEU A 122 4.66 17.26 -14.16
CA LEU A 122 5.94 16.60 -13.90
C LEU A 122 5.85 15.07 -13.96
N TYR A 123 4.85 14.46 -13.32
CA TYR A 123 4.67 13.01 -13.35
C TYR A 123 4.24 12.50 -14.72
N LEU A 124 3.36 13.23 -15.44
CA LEU A 124 2.89 12.83 -16.78
C LEU A 124 4.03 12.90 -17.81
N GLU A 125 4.89 13.91 -17.74
CA GLU A 125 6.10 14.01 -18.56
C GLU A 125 7.05 12.84 -18.28
N ALA A 126 7.30 12.54 -17.00
CA ALA A 126 8.18 11.43 -16.62
C ALA A 126 7.61 10.06 -17.05
N LEU A 127 6.29 9.85 -16.95
CA LEU A 127 5.63 8.64 -17.45
C LEU A 127 5.74 8.52 -18.97
N SER A 128 5.59 9.63 -19.70
CA SER A 128 5.73 9.65 -21.16
C SER A 128 7.16 9.32 -21.60
N ALA A 129 8.18 9.80 -20.87
CA ALA A 129 9.58 9.44 -21.08
C ALA A 129 9.86 7.94 -20.87
N GLU A 130 9.06 7.28 -20.01
CA GLU A 130 9.04 5.83 -19.78
C GLU A 130 8.14 5.08 -20.78
N GLN A 131 7.81 5.69 -21.92
CA GLN A 131 7.03 5.11 -23.02
C GLN A 131 5.59 4.71 -22.64
N VAL A 132 5.04 5.30 -21.57
CA VAL A 132 3.62 5.17 -21.24
C VAL A 132 2.83 6.11 -22.13
N ASN A 133 1.79 5.59 -22.82
CA ASN A 133 0.82 6.44 -23.49
C ASN A 133 -0.16 7.03 -22.45
N VAL A 134 0.22 8.16 -21.87
CA VAL A 134 -0.51 8.83 -20.79
C VAL A 134 -1.91 9.27 -21.24
N ASP A 135 -2.05 9.83 -22.44
CA ASP A 135 -3.34 10.29 -22.96
C ASP A 135 -4.33 9.13 -23.14
N ALA A 136 -3.84 7.98 -23.62
CA ALA A 136 -4.66 6.77 -23.71
C ALA A 136 -5.04 6.24 -22.32
N ALA A 137 -4.11 6.26 -21.35
CA ALA A 137 -4.39 5.82 -19.97
C ALA A 137 -5.44 6.70 -19.29
N ILE A 138 -5.39 8.02 -19.48
CA ILE A 138 -6.39 8.96 -18.97
C ILE A 138 -7.73 8.74 -19.66
N SER A 139 -7.73 8.67 -20.99
CA SER A 139 -8.96 8.49 -21.79
C SER A 139 -9.66 7.16 -21.49
N ALA A 140 -8.89 6.11 -21.16
CA ALA A 140 -9.41 4.81 -20.77
C ALA A 140 -9.87 4.73 -19.31
N GLY A 141 -9.66 5.76 -18.49
CA GLY A 141 -9.96 5.74 -17.05
C GLY A 141 -8.94 4.99 -16.18
N LEU A 142 -7.85 4.50 -16.78
CA LEU A 142 -6.76 3.82 -16.06
C LEU A 142 -5.90 4.77 -15.24
N LEU A 143 -5.79 6.04 -15.63
CA LEU A 143 -5.13 7.09 -14.86
C LEU A 143 -6.14 8.20 -14.52
N THR A 144 -6.47 8.32 -13.25
CA THR A 144 -7.45 9.30 -12.75
C THR A 144 -6.86 10.20 -11.68
N PHE A 145 -7.51 11.34 -11.47
CA PHE A 145 -7.03 12.39 -10.56
C PHE A 145 -8.11 12.74 -9.55
N MET A 146 -7.72 12.84 -8.29
CA MET A 146 -8.56 13.39 -7.23
C MET A 146 -8.46 14.92 -7.22
N SER A 147 -9.53 15.58 -6.80
CA SER A 147 -9.58 17.04 -6.68
C SER A 147 -8.63 17.54 -5.58
N THR A 148 -7.82 18.56 -5.86
CA THR A 148 -6.91 19.19 -4.89
C THR A 148 -7.50 20.45 -4.24
N ARG A 149 -8.81 20.42 -3.97
CA ARG A 149 -9.55 21.56 -3.41
C ARG A 149 -9.38 21.55 -1.89
N GLN A 150 -9.45 22.72 -1.25
CA GLN A 150 -9.51 22.79 0.21
C GLN A 150 -10.67 21.95 0.74
N GLU A 151 -10.40 21.04 1.65
CA GLU A 151 -11.41 20.19 2.27
C GLU A 151 -10.97 19.72 3.66
N SER A 152 -11.94 19.24 4.46
CA SER A 152 -11.64 18.61 5.74
C SER A 152 -11.07 17.21 5.56
N VAL A 153 -10.37 16.69 6.57
CA VAL A 153 -9.88 15.31 6.61
C VAL A 153 -10.98 14.29 6.29
N ALA A 154 -12.17 14.44 6.89
CA ALA A 154 -13.30 13.55 6.63
C ALA A 154 -13.80 13.65 5.19
N GLY A 155 -13.80 14.85 4.61
CA GLY A 155 -14.14 15.06 3.20
C GLY A 155 -13.17 14.36 2.25
N TRP A 156 -11.87 14.52 2.51
CA TRP A 156 -10.81 13.88 1.74
C TRP A 156 -10.92 12.35 1.77
N ILE A 157 -11.13 11.76 2.95
CA ILE A 157 -11.29 10.31 3.11
C ILE A 157 -12.50 9.81 2.31
N ALA A 158 -13.64 10.51 2.40
CA ALA A 158 -14.83 10.15 1.66
C ALA A 158 -14.64 10.26 0.13
N ASP A 159 -13.84 11.24 -0.34
CA ASP A 159 -13.47 11.35 -1.76
C ASP A 159 -12.53 10.22 -2.19
N CYS A 160 -11.52 9.91 -1.39
CA CYS A 160 -10.62 8.78 -1.60
C CYS A 160 -11.37 7.44 -1.74
N GLU A 161 -12.28 7.13 -0.81
CA GLU A 161 -13.09 5.90 -0.88
C GLU A 161 -13.93 5.85 -2.16
N ARG A 162 -14.56 6.97 -2.53
CA ARG A 162 -15.38 7.07 -3.73
C ARG A 162 -14.55 6.85 -5.00
N HIS A 163 -13.39 7.49 -5.11
CA HIS A 163 -12.50 7.33 -6.25
C HIS A 163 -11.97 5.89 -6.36
N VAL A 164 -11.56 5.28 -5.24
CA VAL A 164 -11.13 3.87 -5.24
C VAL A 164 -12.27 2.94 -5.64
N ALA A 165 -13.49 3.15 -5.13
CA ALA A 165 -14.65 2.34 -5.50
C ALA A 165 -15.00 2.46 -6.99
N ASN A 166 -14.93 3.67 -7.56
CA ASN A 166 -15.14 3.90 -8.99
C ASN A 166 -14.07 3.20 -9.83
N ALA A 167 -12.79 3.36 -9.45
CA ALA A 167 -11.66 2.73 -10.12
C ALA A 167 -11.79 1.20 -10.17
N VAL A 168 -12.18 0.56 -9.07
CA VAL A 168 -12.39 -0.89 -9.00
C VAL A 168 -13.57 -1.36 -9.86
N ARG A 169 -14.64 -0.56 -9.92
CA ARG A 169 -15.81 -0.88 -10.75
C ARG A 169 -15.45 -0.86 -12.23
N ASP A 170 -14.72 0.17 -12.66
CA ASP A 170 -14.41 0.40 -14.07
C ASP A 170 -13.22 -0.45 -14.55
N HIS A 171 -12.28 -0.75 -13.64
CA HIS A 171 -11.11 -1.60 -13.86
C HIS A 171 -10.92 -2.59 -12.71
N PRO A 172 -11.56 -3.78 -12.77
CA PRO A 172 -11.46 -4.78 -11.72
C PRO A 172 -10.00 -5.23 -11.47
N GLY A 173 -9.49 -4.95 -10.28
CA GLY A 173 -8.13 -5.33 -9.90
C GLY A 173 -7.57 -4.45 -8.78
N PRO A 174 -6.26 -4.58 -8.48
CA PRO A 174 -5.55 -3.67 -7.58
C PRO A 174 -5.64 -2.21 -8.04
N VAL A 175 -5.83 -1.31 -7.09
CA VAL A 175 -5.68 0.14 -7.31
C VAL A 175 -4.32 0.60 -6.80
N ARG A 176 -3.63 1.41 -7.59
CA ARG A 176 -2.39 2.07 -7.20
C ARG A 176 -2.68 3.54 -6.93
N PHE A 177 -2.55 3.97 -5.67
CA PHE A 177 -2.83 5.34 -5.26
C PHE A 177 -1.51 6.07 -4.96
N LEU A 178 -1.26 7.19 -5.66
CA LEU A 178 -0.18 8.12 -5.33
C LEU A 178 -0.75 9.33 -4.58
N GLY A 179 -0.46 9.44 -3.29
CA GLY A 179 -0.90 10.53 -2.42
C GLY A 179 0.24 11.48 -2.12
N GLU A 180 0.40 12.55 -2.88
CA GLU A 180 1.55 13.44 -2.72
C GLU A 180 1.34 14.36 -1.51
N THR A 181 2.27 14.34 -0.56
CA THR A 181 2.02 14.94 0.76
C THR A 181 2.24 16.44 0.79
N VAL A 182 3.00 17.01 -0.14
CA VAL A 182 3.04 18.48 -0.34
C VAL A 182 1.68 18.98 -0.84
N THR A 183 1.01 18.22 -1.70
CA THR A 183 -0.35 18.47 -2.17
C THR A 183 -1.34 18.36 -1.01
N ALA A 184 -1.22 17.34 -0.17
CA ALA A 184 -2.05 17.18 1.02
C ALA A 184 -1.84 18.32 2.03
N LEU A 185 -0.61 18.72 2.28
CA LEU A 185 -0.29 19.87 3.13
C LEU A 185 -0.95 21.15 2.61
N GLN A 186 -0.86 21.40 1.30
CA GLN A 186 -1.52 22.56 0.68
C GLN A 186 -3.04 22.46 0.79
N SER A 187 -3.62 21.30 0.50
CA SER A 187 -5.07 21.07 0.47
C SER A 187 -5.75 21.08 1.86
N LEU A 188 -5.03 20.70 2.91
CA LEU A 188 -5.51 20.64 4.30
C LEU A 188 -5.11 21.88 5.10
N GLY A 189 -4.13 22.65 4.62
CA GLY A 189 -3.70 23.92 5.20
C GLY A 189 -2.73 23.82 6.38
N SER A 190 -2.46 22.63 6.93
CA SER A 190 -1.47 22.46 8.00
C SER A 190 -0.89 21.05 8.11
N VAL A 191 0.30 20.94 8.71
CA VAL A 191 0.93 19.65 9.05
C VAL A 191 0.09 18.87 10.06
N GLN A 192 -0.58 19.56 11.01
CA GLN A 192 -1.42 18.91 11.99
C GLN A 192 -2.62 18.20 11.34
N GLU A 193 -3.27 18.84 10.38
CA GLU A 193 -4.37 18.23 9.62
C GLU A 193 -3.86 17.12 8.70
N LEU A 194 -2.67 17.27 8.09
CA LEU A 194 -2.02 16.18 7.35
C LEU A 194 -1.82 14.95 8.24
N LEU A 195 -1.19 15.09 9.40
CA LEU A 195 -0.97 13.95 10.31
C LEU A 195 -2.29 13.34 10.83
N SER A 196 -3.32 14.18 11.03
CA SER A 196 -4.68 13.72 11.36
C SER A 196 -5.27 12.88 10.23
N LEU A 197 -5.09 13.31 8.96
CA LEU A 197 -5.46 12.51 7.80
C LEU A 197 -4.71 11.19 7.79
N GLU A 198 -3.38 11.19 7.88
CA GLU A 198 -2.56 9.97 7.83
C GLU A 198 -2.97 8.95 8.91
N GLN A 199 -3.29 9.41 10.11
CA GLN A 199 -3.77 8.56 11.21
C GLN A 199 -5.14 7.94 10.92
N GLN A 200 -6.08 8.71 10.38
CA GLN A 200 -7.43 8.23 10.06
C GLN A 200 -7.47 7.38 8.78
N LEU A 201 -6.50 7.55 7.89
CA LEU A 201 -6.43 6.89 6.60
C LEU A 201 -6.00 5.42 6.70
N ALA A 202 -5.11 5.08 7.65
CA ALA A 202 -4.61 3.72 7.84
C ALA A 202 -5.71 2.62 7.95
N PRO A 203 -6.75 2.74 8.81
CA PRO A 203 -7.83 1.75 8.85
C PRO A 203 -8.69 1.73 7.57
N VAL A 204 -8.78 2.84 6.84
CA VAL A 204 -9.52 2.93 5.58
C VAL A 204 -8.77 2.20 4.46
N VAL A 205 -7.48 2.47 4.28
CA VAL A 205 -6.65 1.83 3.25
C VAL A 205 -6.65 0.31 3.42
N ARG A 206 -6.55 -0.18 4.66
CA ARG A 206 -6.53 -1.63 4.97
C ARG A 206 -7.75 -2.43 4.47
N ARG A 207 -8.92 -1.80 4.31
CA ARG A 207 -10.14 -2.48 3.82
C ARG A 207 -10.34 -2.36 2.32
N LEU A 208 -9.53 -1.56 1.63
CA LEU A 208 -9.65 -1.30 0.21
C LEU A 208 -8.65 -2.15 -0.59
N PRO A 209 -8.95 -2.51 -1.85
CA PRO A 209 -8.04 -3.25 -2.72
C PRO A 209 -6.97 -2.32 -3.32
N VAL A 210 -6.33 -1.50 -2.48
CA VAL A 210 -5.42 -0.42 -2.89
C VAL A 210 -4.03 -0.62 -2.29
N VAL A 211 -3.00 -0.22 -3.00
CA VAL A 211 -1.72 0.14 -2.38
C VAL A 211 -1.55 1.64 -2.51
N MET A 212 -1.34 2.31 -1.39
CA MET A 212 -1.17 3.76 -1.33
C MET A 212 0.30 4.08 -1.06
N LEU A 213 0.88 4.92 -1.91
CA LEU A 213 2.25 5.42 -1.80
C LEU A 213 2.21 6.92 -1.55
N CYS A 214 2.77 7.34 -0.42
CA CYS A 214 2.83 8.73 0.03
C CYS A 214 4.28 9.23 0.05
N PRO A 215 4.74 9.92 -1.01
CA PRO A 215 6.08 10.51 -1.04
C PRO A 215 6.15 11.81 -0.23
N TYR A 216 7.17 11.92 0.63
CA TYR A 216 7.49 13.10 1.45
C TYR A 216 8.77 13.77 0.97
N ASP A 217 8.71 15.08 0.74
CA ASP A 217 9.89 15.92 0.50
C ASP A 217 10.58 16.25 1.82
N VAL A 218 11.78 15.71 2.07
CA VAL A 218 12.52 15.99 3.32
C VAL A 218 13.03 17.42 3.41
N ARG A 219 12.95 18.20 2.32
CA ARG A 219 13.26 19.63 2.30
C ARG A 219 12.06 20.48 2.74
N THR A 220 10.85 19.92 2.70
CA THR A 220 9.59 20.61 3.05
C THR A 220 9.16 20.31 4.48
N PHE A 221 9.31 19.07 4.94
CA PHE A 221 8.85 18.63 6.25
C PHE A 221 10.00 18.57 7.27
N ASP A 222 9.74 18.99 8.51
CA ASP A 222 10.73 18.95 9.58
C ASP A 222 10.96 17.51 10.10
N GLY A 223 12.05 17.32 10.85
CA GLY A 223 12.43 16.00 11.36
C GLY A 223 11.38 15.33 12.23
N LEU A 224 10.60 16.12 13.00
CA LEU A 224 9.50 15.58 13.81
C LEU A 224 8.39 15.03 12.94
N THR A 225 7.99 15.78 11.90
CA THR A 225 6.98 15.35 10.93
C THR A 225 7.41 14.09 10.20
N ILE A 226 8.68 13.98 9.82
CA ILE A 226 9.23 12.76 9.20
C ILE A 226 9.14 11.55 10.14
N VAL A 227 9.43 11.72 11.43
CA VAL A 227 9.28 10.65 12.43
C VAL A 227 7.81 10.25 12.62
N GLU A 228 6.88 11.19 12.63
CA GLU A 228 5.45 10.87 12.67
C GLU A 228 4.97 10.15 11.39
N ALA A 229 5.42 10.59 10.22
CA ALA A 229 5.14 9.91 8.96
C ALA A 229 5.63 8.46 8.99
N LEU A 230 6.83 8.21 9.50
CA LEU A 230 7.37 6.86 9.73
C LEU A 230 6.47 6.02 10.66
N LYS A 231 5.92 6.58 11.73
CA LYS A 231 5.00 5.87 12.63
C LYS A 231 3.68 5.51 11.95
N LEU A 232 3.16 6.42 11.12
CA LEU A 232 1.84 6.29 10.48
C LEU A 232 1.87 5.38 9.24
N HIS A 233 3.03 5.20 8.62
CA HIS A 233 3.25 4.34 7.45
C HIS A 233 4.04 3.05 7.80
N PHE A 234 3.71 2.44 8.94
CA PHE A 234 4.44 1.28 9.46
C PHE A 234 4.41 0.05 8.53
N ASP A 235 3.48 -0.02 7.56
CA ASP A 235 3.45 -1.09 6.56
C ASP A 235 4.74 -1.10 5.74
N THR A 236 5.41 0.04 5.56
CA THR A 236 6.70 0.16 4.86
C THR A 236 7.78 -0.73 5.49
N TYR A 237 7.74 -0.96 6.81
CA TYR A 237 8.71 -1.81 7.52
C TYR A 237 8.58 -3.31 7.22
N SER A 238 7.47 -3.71 6.58
CA SER A 238 7.34 -5.05 6.04
C SER A 238 8.21 -5.29 4.80
N TYR A 239 8.80 -4.23 4.27
CA TYR A 239 9.55 -4.19 3.02
C TYR A 239 10.93 -3.56 3.26
N GLN A 240 11.77 -3.57 2.23
CA GLN A 240 13.12 -3.02 2.34
C GLN A 240 13.06 -1.48 2.27
N LEU A 241 12.99 -0.83 3.44
CA LEU A 241 12.84 0.63 3.59
C LEU A 241 13.82 1.44 2.72
N ALA A 242 15.06 0.97 2.56
CA ALA A 242 16.06 1.63 1.73
C ALA A 242 15.60 1.90 0.28
N TYR A 243 14.76 1.03 -0.29
CA TYR A 243 14.21 1.24 -1.63
C TYR A 243 13.21 2.38 -1.71
N PHE A 244 12.75 2.92 -0.59
CA PHE A 244 11.82 4.04 -0.49
C PHE A 244 12.52 5.36 -0.11
N LEU A 245 13.86 5.39 -0.02
CA LEU A 245 14.65 6.59 0.30
C LEU A 245 15.40 7.08 -0.95
N SER A 246 15.29 8.37 -1.30
CA SER A 246 15.77 8.92 -2.58
C SER A 246 16.43 10.30 -2.49
#